data_AF-A0A2N8N588-F1
#
_entry.id   AF-A0A2N8N588-F1
#
_cell.length_a   1.000
_cell.length_b   1.000
_cell.length_c   1.000
_cell.angle_alpha   90.00
_cell.angle_beta   90.00
_cell.angle_gamma   90.00
#
_symmetry.space_group_name_H-M   'P 1'
#
loop_
_entity.id
_entity.type
_entity.pdbx_description
1 polymer ?
#
loop_
_entity_poly.entity_id
_entity_poly.type
_entity_poly.pdbx_seq_one_letter_code
_entity_poly.pdbx_strand_id
1 'polypeptide(L)'
;MEKFKIDLPSVSNIETISTVKLTLPLHVHYHRQQYDLVKAVDNTKLKMPATLMPGWDKGIGAETRLVRETTKSLETAKMVALDNERDNLMGSIFSIVRGNKHSATEANRDAALRLDLKLHVYYGAQKSPYDVESSLIIGIKDDMKDLTTDITTLGLTASFARLYAANDEYIALSKSRNFEEVDAQLPPASIVRPQTDAAYSLVCRYILASYLNAASDEDRAMFELLIDRMNKVTHETRNTHNAMLADRKPKDPKKPKEPKDPKDPKQPKDPKKPEGGGDDIQLPSEPPKKPDGQ
;
A
#
# COMPACT_ATOMS: atom_id res chain seq x y z
N MET A 1 23.64 -47.57 -32.37
CA MET A 1 24.16 -46.20 -32.14
C MET A 1 24.52 -46.11 -30.67
N GLU A 2 25.81 -45.97 -30.35
CA GLU A 2 26.23 -45.64 -28.98
C GLU A 2 25.62 -44.30 -28.58
N LYS A 3 25.01 -44.24 -27.40
CA LYS A 3 24.52 -42.99 -26.83
C LYS A 3 25.74 -42.16 -26.47
N PHE A 4 25.93 -41.03 -27.16
CA PHE A 4 26.90 -40.02 -26.78
C PHE A 4 26.63 -39.60 -25.32
N LYS A 5 27.60 -39.85 -24.45
CA LYS A 5 27.61 -39.43 -23.05
C LYS A 5 28.84 -38.57 -22.81
N ILE A 6 28.63 -37.39 -22.26
CA ILE A 6 29.68 -36.54 -21.71
C ILE A 6 29.55 -36.63 -20.19
N ASP A 7 30.63 -36.96 -19.50
CA ASP A 7 30.70 -36.85 -18.05
C ASP A 7 30.94 -35.38 -17.68
N LEU A 8 29.89 -34.74 -17.16
CA LEU A 8 29.93 -33.37 -16.66
C LEU A 8 30.04 -33.38 -15.14
N PRO A 9 30.87 -32.50 -14.52
CA PRO A 9 30.89 -32.34 -13.08
C PRO A 9 29.53 -31.81 -12.58
N SER A 10 29.10 -32.24 -11.40
CA SER A 10 27.94 -31.65 -10.72
C SER A 10 28.24 -30.20 -10.34
N VAL A 11 27.33 -29.29 -10.71
CA VAL A 11 27.43 -27.86 -10.41
C VAL A 11 26.13 -27.41 -9.76
N SER A 12 26.23 -26.99 -8.50
CA SER A 12 25.14 -26.32 -7.79
C SER A 12 25.04 -24.88 -8.29
N ASN A 13 23.84 -24.49 -8.74
CA ASN A 13 23.58 -23.16 -9.27
C ASN A 13 22.68 -22.37 -8.32
N ILE A 14 22.90 -21.06 -8.26
CA ILE A 14 22.00 -20.15 -7.55
C ILE A 14 20.80 -19.86 -8.45
N GLU A 15 19.62 -20.25 -8.00
CA GLU A 15 18.36 -19.97 -8.65
C GLU A 15 17.99 -18.49 -8.56
N THR A 16 17.35 -17.99 -9.60
CA THR A 16 16.89 -16.59 -9.67
C THR A 16 15.37 -16.48 -9.47
N ILE A 17 14.97 -15.34 -8.95
CA ILE A 17 13.59 -14.87 -8.92
C ILE A 17 13.52 -13.50 -9.58
N SER A 18 12.39 -13.19 -10.21
CA SER A 18 12.14 -11.85 -10.76
C SER A 18 11.93 -10.84 -9.63
N THR A 19 13.02 -10.22 -9.14
CA THR A 19 12.98 -9.25 -8.04
C THR A 19 12.12 -8.03 -8.37
N VAL A 20 12.06 -7.60 -9.63
CA VAL A 20 11.21 -6.49 -10.14
C VAL A 20 9.73 -6.63 -9.76
N LYS A 21 9.21 -7.87 -9.71
CA LYS A 21 7.79 -8.13 -9.44
C LYS A 21 7.46 -8.18 -7.95
N LEU A 22 8.48 -8.27 -7.09
CA LEU A 22 8.28 -8.29 -5.65
C LEU A 22 7.80 -6.90 -5.18
N THR A 23 6.85 -6.91 -4.24
CA THR A 23 6.50 -5.72 -3.47
C THR A 23 7.74 -5.25 -2.69
N LEU A 24 7.83 -3.95 -2.41
CA LEU A 24 8.99 -3.40 -1.69
C LEU A 24 9.27 -4.15 -0.36
N PRO A 25 8.28 -4.46 0.50
CA PRO A 25 8.54 -5.23 1.73
C PRO A 25 9.06 -6.65 1.48
N LEU A 26 8.53 -7.34 0.47
CA LEU A 26 8.97 -8.71 0.14
C LEU A 26 10.37 -8.70 -0.48
N HIS A 27 10.70 -7.67 -1.25
CA HIS A 27 12.03 -7.43 -1.79
C HIS A 27 13.08 -7.25 -0.69
N VAL A 28 12.79 -6.39 0.29
CA VAL A 28 13.66 -6.18 1.47
C VAL A 28 13.84 -7.45 2.27
N HIS A 29 12.75 -8.18 2.52
CA HIS A 29 12.79 -9.45 3.25
C HIS A 29 13.70 -10.47 2.54
N TYR A 30 13.52 -10.64 1.23
CA TYR A 30 14.35 -11.51 0.41
C TYR A 30 15.83 -11.16 0.53
N HIS A 31 16.21 -9.90 0.27
CA HIS A 31 17.61 -9.50 0.36
C HIS A 31 18.19 -9.60 1.77
N ARG A 32 17.41 -9.33 2.82
CA ARG A 32 17.87 -9.49 4.21
C ARG A 32 18.19 -10.95 4.52
N GLN A 33 17.32 -11.88 4.15
CA GLN A 33 17.57 -13.31 4.35
C GLN A 33 18.80 -13.80 3.57
N GLN A 34 18.93 -13.38 2.29
CA GLN A 34 20.11 -13.70 1.49
C GLN A 34 21.38 -13.12 2.11
N TYR A 35 21.35 -11.88 2.58
CA TYR A 35 22.48 -11.20 3.23
C TYR A 35 22.91 -11.93 4.50
N ASP A 36 21.97 -12.32 5.35
CA ASP A 36 22.27 -13.01 6.60
C ASP A 36 22.91 -14.39 6.35
N LEU A 37 22.47 -15.12 5.32
CA LEU A 37 23.10 -16.38 4.90
C LEU A 37 24.55 -16.17 4.46
N VAL A 38 24.82 -15.17 3.62
CA VAL A 38 26.18 -14.88 3.12
C VAL A 38 27.07 -14.33 4.23
N LYS A 39 26.54 -13.49 5.12
CA LYS A 39 27.28 -12.95 6.26
C LYS A 39 27.70 -14.04 7.26
N ALA A 40 26.93 -15.12 7.37
CA ALA A 40 27.20 -16.21 8.29
C ALA A 40 28.34 -17.14 7.83
N VAL A 41 28.73 -17.10 6.55
CA VAL A 41 29.89 -17.86 6.06
C VAL A 41 31.18 -17.05 6.16
N ASP A 42 32.32 -17.73 6.11
CA ASP A 42 33.62 -17.08 6.12
C ASP A 42 33.84 -16.24 4.86
N ASN A 43 33.61 -14.93 4.98
CA ASN A 43 33.72 -13.97 3.89
C ASN A 43 35.12 -13.91 3.27
N THR A 44 36.17 -14.34 3.99
CA THR A 44 37.53 -14.37 3.44
C THR A 44 37.66 -15.41 2.32
N LYS A 45 36.88 -16.49 2.37
CA LYS A 45 36.84 -17.57 1.37
C LYS A 45 36.04 -17.19 0.11
N LEU A 46 35.14 -16.23 0.23
CA LEU A 46 34.34 -15.72 -0.89
C LEU A 46 35.09 -14.72 -1.78
N LYS A 47 36.27 -14.24 -1.34
CA LYS A 47 37.14 -13.32 -2.10
C LYS A 47 36.41 -12.08 -2.64
N MET A 48 35.37 -11.64 -1.94
CA MET A 48 34.57 -10.47 -2.31
C MET A 48 35.33 -9.17 -1.98
N PRO A 49 35.16 -8.09 -2.78
CA PRO A 49 35.65 -6.77 -2.42
C PRO A 49 35.08 -6.34 -1.07
N ALA A 50 35.91 -5.74 -0.22
CA ALA A 50 35.52 -5.31 1.13
C ALA A 50 34.34 -4.31 1.13
N THR A 51 34.10 -3.62 0.02
CA THR A 51 32.99 -2.66 -0.14
C THR A 51 31.66 -3.32 -0.50
N LEU A 52 31.64 -4.56 -0.98
CA LEU A 52 30.46 -5.18 -1.56
C LEU A 52 29.38 -5.49 -0.52
N MET A 53 29.72 -6.22 0.54
CA MET A 53 28.77 -6.57 1.62
C MET A 53 28.24 -5.30 2.34
N PRO A 54 29.09 -4.33 2.73
CA PRO A 54 28.60 -3.07 3.29
C PRO A 54 27.71 -2.26 2.32
N GLY A 55 28.05 -2.24 1.03
CA GLY A 55 27.24 -1.58 0.00
C GLY A 55 25.86 -2.22 -0.15
N TRP A 56 25.81 -3.56 -0.12
CA TRP A 56 24.55 -4.29 -0.17
C TRP A 56 23.68 -4.03 1.07
N ASP A 57 24.24 -4.11 2.28
CA ASP A 57 23.52 -3.82 3.53
C ASP A 57 23.01 -2.37 3.59
N LYS A 58 23.78 -1.43 3.05
CA LYS A 58 23.33 -0.03 2.88
C LYS A 58 22.09 0.07 2.00
N GLY A 59 22.07 -0.66 0.88
CA GLY A 59 20.90 -0.77 -0.01
C GLY A 59 19.69 -1.35 0.71
N ILE A 60 19.85 -2.51 1.38
CA ILE A 60 18.80 -3.15 2.18
C ILE A 60 18.27 -2.19 3.25
N GLY A 61 19.16 -1.50 3.98
CA GLY A 61 18.79 -0.53 5.01
C GLY A 61 18.00 0.67 4.46
N ALA A 62 18.36 1.17 3.28
CA ALA A 62 17.61 2.24 2.62
C ALA A 62 16.21 1.79 2.22
N GLU A 63 16.08 0.58 1.66
CA GLU A 63 14.76 0.02 1.34
C GLU A 63 13.92 -0.29 2.57
N THR A 64 14.51 -0.79 3.67
CA THR A 64 13.82 -0.96 4.95
C THR A 64 13.20 0.34 5.43
N ARG A 65 13.91 1.46 5.30
CA ARG A 65 13.36 2.77 5.68
C ARG A 65 12.23 3.22 4.73
N LEU A 66 12.35 2.98 3.42
CA LEU A 66 11.28 3.24 2.45
C LEU A 66 9.99 2.44 2.75
N VAL A 67 10.13 1.18 3.20
CA VAL A 67 8.99 0.37 3.66
C VAL A 67 8.29 1.04 4.85
N ARG A 68 9.06 1.53 5.83
CA ARG A 68 8.51 2.25 7.00
C ARG A 68 7.79 3.52 6.58
N GLU A 69 8.35 4.32 5.69
CA GLU A 69 7.69 5.53 5.16
C GLU A 69 6.35 5.21 4.48
N THR A 70 6.31 4.13 3.70
CA THR A 70 5.07 3.70 3.04
C THR A 70 4.00 3.33 4.06
N THR A 71 4.37 2.59 5.12
CA THR A 71 3.45 2.26 6.22
C THR A 71 2.99 3.51 6.98
N LYS A 72 3.91 4.44 7.30
CA LYS A 72 3.59 5.71 7.97
C LYS A 72 2.60 6.56 7.17
N SER A 73 2.74 6.60 5.85
CA SER A 73 1.81 7.32 4.97
C SER A 73 0.41 6.70 5.02
N LEU A 74 0.30 5.37 4.99
CA LEU A 74 -0.97 4.66 5.12
C LEU A 74 -1.61 4.86 6.50
N GLU A 75 -0.82 4.83 7.57
CA GLU A 75 -1.29 5.10 8.93
C GLU A 75 -1.78 6.54 9.09
N THR A 76 -1.07 7.52 8.50
CA THR A 76 -1.50 8.92 8.49
C THR A 76 -2.83 9.09 7.76
N ALA A 77 -3.01 8.44 6.60
CA ALA A 77 -4.29 8.45 5.89
C ALA A 77 -5.41 7.80 6.71
N LYS A 78 -5.13 6.70 7.44
CA LYS A 78 -6.09 6.05 8.34
C LYS A 78 -6.46 6.95 9.51
N MET A 79 -5.51 7.68 10.09
CA MET A 79 -5.76 8.65 11.16
C MET A 79 -6.71 9.76 10.70
N VAL A 80 -6.47 10.34 9.53
CA VAL A 80 -7.37 11.34 8.94
C VAL A 80 -8.76 10.76 8.67
N ALA A 81 -8.85 9.52 8.20
CA ALA A 81 -10.15 8.87 7.97
C ALA A 81 -10.93 8.64 9.28
N LEU A 82 -10.25 8.17 10.34
CA LEU A 82 -10.85 7.97 11.66
C LEU A 82 -11.32 9.28 12.27
N ASP A 83 -10.51 10.32 12.17
CA ASP A 83 -10.85 11.66 12.64
C ASP A 83 -12.13 12.21 11.98
N ASN A 84 -12.17 12.21 10.65
CA ASN A 84 -13.37 12.58 9.89
C ASN A 84 -14.58 11.72 10.28
N GLU A 85 -14.39 10.44 10.56
CA GLU A 85 -15.46 9.56 10.99
C GLU A 85 -15.99 9.92 12.40
N ARG A 86 -15.10 10.19 13.36
CA ARG A 86 -15.49 10.66 14.71
C ARG A 86 -16.26 11.97 14.63
N ASP A 87 -15.81 12.90 13.80
CA ASP A 87 -16.48 14.18 13.58
C ASP A 87 -17.89 14.02 13.05
N ASN A 88 -18.05 13.19 12.02
CA ASN A 88 -19.35 12.90 11.42
C ASN A 88 -20.29 12.19 12.40
N LEU A 89 -19.78 11.24 13.19
CA LEU A 89 -20.57 10.52 14.18
C LEU A 89 -21.05 11.44 15.30
N MET A 90 -20.17 12.26 15.88
CA MET A 90 -20.54 13.27 16.87
C MET A 90 -21.55 14.26 16.31
N GLY A 91 -21.29 14.79 15.10
CA GLY A 91 -22.20 15.71 14.42
C GLY A 91 -23.60 15.13 14.19
N SER A 92 -23.67 13.87 13.76
CA SER A 92 -24.92 13.14 13.57
C SER A 92 -25.66 12.92 14.90
N ILE A 93 -24.97 12.39 15.92
CA ILE A 93 -25.53 12.17 17.26
C ILE A 93 -26.10 13.47 17.83
N PHE A 94 -25.33 14.55 17.83
CA PHE A 94 -25.77 15.85 18.35
C PHE A 94 -26.96 16.42 17.58
N SER A 95 -27.05 16.16 16.28
CA SER A 95 -28.17 16.63 15.46
C SER A 95 -29.44 15.82 15.71
N ILE A 96 -29.33 14.49 15.84
CA ILE A 96 -30.45 13.61 16.14
C ILE A 96 -31.02 13.91 17.53
N VAL A 97 -30.16 14.06 18.54
CA VAL A 97 -30.60 14.40 19.91
C VAL A 97 -31.31 15.75 19.91
N ARG A 98 -30.69 16.81 19.36
CA ARG A 98 -31.33 18.15 19.32
C ARG A 98 -32.64 18.15 18.53
N GLY A 99 -32.71 17.45 17.41
CA GLY A 99 -33.93 17.34 16.61
C GLY A 99 -35.07 16.65 17.37
N ASN A 100 -34.77 15.54 18.06
CA ASN A 100 -35.79 14.77 18.78
C ASN A 100 -36.36 15.50 20.01
N LYS A 101 -35.70 16.54 20.54
CA LYS A 101 -36.28 17.42 21.58
C LYS A 101 -37.61 18.07 21.15
N HIS A 102 -37.87 18.13 19.84
CA HIS A 102 -39.10 18.67 19.26
C HIS A 102 -39.99 17.59 18.64
N SER A 103 -39.72 16.32 18.93
CA SER A 103 -40.49 15.19 18.42
C SER A 103 -41.96 15.23 18.89
N ALA A 104 -42.88 14.91 17.98
CA ALA A 104 -44.27 14.65 18.31
C ALA A 104 -44.44 13.37 19.16
N THR A 105 -43.55 12.40 18.99
CA THR A 105 -43.46 11.20 19.83
C THR A 105 -42.84 11.57 21.18
N GLU A 106 -43.62 11.46 22.25
CA GLU A 106 -43.22 11.81 23.63
C GLU A 106 -42.02 11.01 24.12
N ALA A 107 -41.99 9.69 23.87
CA ALA A 107 -40.85 8.84 24.23
C ALA A 107 -39.52 9.34 23.64
N ASN A 108 -39.52 9.73 22.36
CA ASN A 108 -38.33 10.29 21.71
C ASN A 108 -37.95 11.65 22.29
N ARG A 109 -38.95 12.50 22.58
CA ARG A 109 -38.73 13.83 23.15
C ARG A 109 -38.08 13.75 24.53
N ASP A 110 -38.60 12.89 25.39
CA ASP A 110 -38.10 12.74 26.76
C ASP A 110 -36.71 12.10 26.78
N ALA A 111 -36.49 11.08 25.94
CA ALA A 111 -35.17 10.49 25.77
C ALA A 111 -34.14 11.52 25.29
N ALA A 112 -34.51 12.34 24.30
CA ALA A 112 -33.65 13.41 23.80
C ALA A 112 -33.32 14.47 24.85
N LEU A 113 -34.30 14.88 25.67
CA LEU A 113 -34.07 15.83 26.76
C LEU A 113 -33.10 15.28 27.82
N ARG A 114 -33.23 13.99 28.19
CA ARG A 114 -32.31 13.33 29.13
C ARG A 114 -30.90 13.20 28.57
N LEU A 115 -30.76 12.83 27.30
CA LEU A 115 -29.45 12.77 26.63
C LEU A 115 -28.80 14.15 26.50
N ASP A 116 -29.56 15.17 26.09
CA ASP A 116 -29.07 16.55 25.92
C ASP A 116 -28.56 17.16 27.22
N LEU A 117 -29.17 16.84 28.37
CA LEU A 117 -28.71 17.29 29.68
C LEU A 117 -27.23 16.94 29.93
N LYS A 118 -26.77 15.81 29.41
CA LYS A 118 -25.38 15.37 29.50
C LYS A 118 -24.55 15.80 28.28
N LEU A 119 -25.10 15.71 27.07
CA LEU A 119 -24.36 15.94 25.84
C LEU A 119 -24.07 17.41 25.54
N HIS A 120 -24.84 18.36 26.10
CA HIS A 120 -24.71 19.77 25.72
C HIS A 120 -23.31 20.35 25.95
N VAL A 121 -22.58 19.89 26.99
CA VAL A 121 -21.22 20.35 27.29
C VAL A 121 -20.19 19.93 26.23
N TYR A 122 -20.52 18.92 25.42
CA TYR A 122 -19.67 18.37 24.37
C TYR A 122 -20.00 18.95 22.98
N TYR A 123 -20.96 19.86 22.86
CA TYR A 123 -21.30 20.42 21.55
C TYR A 123 -20.16 21.23 20.94
N GLY A 124 -19.76 20.82 19.74
CA GLY A 124 -18.57 21.37 19.07
C GLY A 124 -17.30 20.56 19.32
N ALA A 125 -17.35 19.46 20.10
CA ALA A 125 -16.21 18.57 20.32
C ALA A 125 -15.55 18.11 19.01
N GLN A 126 -16.33 17.89 17.95
CA GLN A 126 -15.89 17.55 16.59
C GLN A 126 -15.07 18.63 15.85
N LYS A 127 -14.76 19.74 16.52
CA LYS A 127 -13.88 20.79 15.98
C LYS A 127 -12.66 20.99 16.86
N SER A 128 -12.49 20.16 17.87
CA SER A 128 -11.38 20.25 18.81
C SER A 128 -10.11 19.68 18.19
N PRO A 129 -8.92 20.07 18.68
CA PRO A 129 -7.69 19.36 18.33
C PRO A 129 -7.78 17.86 18.68
N TYR A 130 -7.10 17.01 17.91
CA TYR A 130 -7.27 15.56 17.96
C TYR A 130 -7.17 14.92 19.36
N ASP A 131 -6.21 15.35 20.18
CA ASP A 131 -6.04 14.80 21.53
C ASP A 131 -7.16 15.25 22.47
N VAL A 132 -7.60 16.50 22.32
CA VAL A 132 -8.72 17.07 23.07
C VAL A 132 -10.01 16.36 22.69
N GLU A 133 -10.27 16.20 21.39
CA GLU A 133 -11.41 15.44 20.88
C GLU A 133 -11.44 14.02 21.45
N SER A 134 -10.29 13.34 21.47
CA SER A 134 -10.17 11.99 22.01
C SER A 134 -10.57 11.93 23.50
N SER A 135 -10.12 12.90 24.29
CA SER A 135 -10.53 13.03 25.71
C SER A 135 -12.01 13.36 25.88
N LEU A 136 -12.57 14.21 25.01
CA LEU A 136 -13.99 14.55 25.05
C LEU A 136 -14.88 13.35 24.71
N ILE A 137 -14.50 12.51 23.73
CA ILE A 137 -15.24 11.28 23.41
C ILE A 137 -15.19 10.27 24.57
N ILE A 138 -14.08 10.21 25.31
CA ILE A 138 -14.00 9.41 26.54
C ILE A 138 -14.98 9.94 27.59
N GLY A 139 -15.08 11.27 27.76
CA GLY A 139 -16.08 11.90 28.62
C GLY A 139 -17.51 11.57 28.21
N ILE A 140 -17.83 11.69 26.91
CA ILE A 140 -19.13 11.29 26.35
C ILE A 140 -19.43 9.83 26.71
N LYS A 141 -18.47 8.91 26.52
CA LYS A 141 -18.65 7.48 26.80
C LYS A 141 -19.02 7.22 28.26
N ASP A 142 -18.37 7.92 29.19
CA ASP A 142 -18.66 7.78 30.63
C ASP A 142 -20.02 8.39 31.00
N ASP A 143 -20.33 9.59 30.52
CA ASP A 143 -21.60 10.28 30.81
C ASP A 143 -22.83 9.57 30.20
N MET A 144 -22.64 8.82 29.11
CA MET A 144 -23.72 8.11 28.41
C MET A 144 -23.96 6.69 28.91
N LYS A 145 -23.09 6.13 29.77
CA LYS A 145 -23.09 4.69 30.11
C LYS A 145 -24.41 4.21 30.74
N ASP A 146 -25.09 5.09 31.48
CA ASP A 146 -26.33 4.77 32.18
C ASP A 146 -27.59 5.15 31.38
N LEU A 147 -27.44 5.73 30.18
CA LEU A 147 -28.53 6.23 29.33
C LEU A 147 -28.84 5.29 28.14
N THR A 148 -28.52 4.01 28.26
CA THR A 148 -28.63 3.01 27.17
C THR A 148 -30.06 2.86 26.63
N THR A 149 -31.07 2.95 27.49
CA THR A 149 -32.49 2.92 27.08
C THR A 149 -32.86 4.13 26.22
N ASP A 150 -32.42 5.33 26.61
CA ASP A 150 -32.67 6.56 25.86
C ASP A 150 -31.93 6.56 24.51
N ILE A 151 -30.67 6.08 24.50
CA ILE A 151 -29.88 5.87 23.28
C ILE A 151 -30.60 4.94 22.31
N THR A 152 -31.15 3.83 22.82
CA THR A 152 -31.90 2.86 22.02
C THR A 152 -33.19 3.45 21.49
N THR A 153 -33.89 4.26 22.30
CA THR A 153 -35.14 4.93 21.93
C THR A 153 -34.94 5.86 20.72
N LEU A 154 -33.79 6.54 20.63
CA LEU A 154 -33.45 7.39 19.49
C LEU A 154 -32.76 6.64 18.34
N GLY A 155 -32.58 5.32 18.43
CA GLY A 155 -31.89 4.53 17.42
C GLY A 155 -30.38 4.83 17.29
N LEU A 156 -29.76 5.36 18.34
CA LEU A 156 -28.36 5.83 18.33
C LEU A 156 -27.34 4.77 18.77
N THR A 157 -27.78 3.56 19.10
CA THR A 157 -26.93 2.49 19.64
C THR A 157 -25.72 2.19 18.74
N ALA A 158 -25.93 2.06 17.43
CA ALA A 158 -24.86 1.81 16.48
C ALA A 158 -23.90 3.00 16.35
N SER A 159 -24.42 4.23 16.36
CA SER A 159 -23.62 5.46 16.24
C SER A 159 -22.68 5.65 17.42
N PHE A 160 -23.17 5.46 18.66
CA PHE A 160 -22.32 5.53 19.84
C PHE A 160 -21.28 4.40 19.88
N ALA A 161 -21.69 3.17 19.58
CA ALA A 161 -20.77 2.03 19.53
C ALA A 161 -19.63 2.29 18.53
N ARG A 162 -19.94 2.81 17.33
CA ARG A 162 -18.92 3.13 16.34
C ARG A 162 -18.06 4.32 16.76
N LEU A 163 -18.63 5.37 17.35
CA LEU A 163 -17.86 6.53 17.83
C LEU A 163 -16.80 6.10 18.85
N TYR A 164 -17.17 5.25 19.80
CA TYR A 164 -16.24 4.73 20.80
C TYR A 164 -15.15 3.86 20.16
N ALA A 165 -15.52 2.95 19.25
CA ALA A 165 -14.55 2.12 18.56
C ALA A 165 -13.57 2.93 17.70
N ALA A 166 -14.06 3.93 16.94
CA ALA A 166 -13.23 4.80 16.13
C ALA A 166 -12.24 5.61 16.98
N ASN A 167 -12.67 6.08 18.15
CA ASN A 167 -11.80 6.76 19.09
C ASN A 167 -10.72 5.84 19.68
N ASP A 168 -11.09 4.62 20.07
CA ASP A 168 -10.15 3.63 20.59
C ASP A 168 -9.09 3.25 19.51
N GLU A 169 -9.52 3.10 18.26
CA GLU A 169 -8.61 2.89 17.11
C GLU A 169 -7.67 4.09 16.87
N TYR A 170 -8.18 5.32 16.95
CA TYR A 170 -7.37 6.53 16.78
C TYR A 170 -6.30 6.65 17.87
N ILE A 171 -6.68 6.47 19.14
CA ILE A 171 -5.76 6.52 20.28
C ILE A 171 -4.66 5.46 20.15
N ALA A 172 -4.99 4.25 19.67
CA ALA A 172 -4.01 3.19 19.47
C ALA A 172 -2.96 3.56 18.40
N LEU A 173 -3.39 4.14 17.28
CA LEU A 173 -2.51 4.59 16.19
C LEU A 173 -1.67 5.83 16.58
N SER A 174 -2.23 6.77 17.35
CA SER A 174 -1.47 7.93 17.83
C SER A 174 -0.26 7.51 18.69
N LYS A 175 -0.45 6.52 19.57
CA LYS A 175 0.63 5.99 20.43
C LYS A 175 1.76 5.32 19.66
N SER A 176 1.49 4.68 18.51
CA SER A 176 2.54 4.03 17.71
C SER A 176 3.42 5.03 16.96
N ARG A 177 2.88 6.20 16.57
CA ARG A 177 3.61 7.22 15.79
C ARG A 177 4.61 8.03 16.62
N ASN A 178 4.32 8.32 17.88
CA ASN A 178 5.13 9.19 18.75
C ASN A 178 6.56 8.66 19.05
N PHE A 179 6.95 7.50 18.54
CA PHE A 179 8.27 6.89 18.74
C PHE A 179 9.21 6.96 17.52
N GLU A 180 8.79 7.52 16.38
CA GLU A 180 9.59 7.43 15.15
C GLU A 180 9.70 8.74 14.33
N GLU A 181 10.29 9.79 14.90
CA GLU A 181 10.72 10.98 14.16
C GLU A 181 12.24 10.97 13.90
N VAL A 182 12.65 10.66 12.67
CA VAL A 182 13.79 11.31 11.99
C VAL A 182 13.51 11.26 10.49
N ASP A 183 13.20 12.42 9.91
CA ASP A 183 13.08 12.62 8.47
C ASP A 183 14.47 12.80 7.85
N ALA A 184 14.90 11.81 7.08
CA ALA A 184 15.95 11.97 6.10
C ALA A 184 15.31 11.69 4.73
N GLN A 185 15.39 12.62 3.79
CA GLN A 185 14.91 12.40 2.41
C GLN A 185 15.59 11.15 1.84
N LEU A 186 14.84 10.05 1.75
CA LEU A 186 15.33 8.81 1.15
C LEU A 186 15.26 8.91 -0.37
N PRO A 187 16.29 8.44 -1.10
CA PRO A 187 16.16 8.22 -2.53
C PRO A 187 15.00 7.27 -2.82
N PRO A 188 14.26 7.45 -3.93
CA PRO A 188 13.09 6.63 -4.23
C PRO A 188 13.48 5.17 -4.49
N ALA A 189 12.53 4.25 -4.26
CA ALA A 189 12.73 2.81 -4.47
C ALA A 189 13.19 2.46 -5.90
N SER A 190 12.80 3.25 -6.89
CA SER A 190 13.24 3.10 -8.30
C SER A 190 14.75 3.29 -8.49
N ILE A 191 15.41 3.99 -7.58
CA ILE A 191 16.86 4.22 -7.59
C ILE A 191 17.58 3.23 -6.67
N VAL A 192 17.00 2.94 -5.49
CA VAL A 192 17.64 2.06 -4.50
C VAL A 192 17.60 0.59 -4.94
N ARG A 193 16.43 0.08 -5.39
CA ARG A 193 16.26 -1.36 -5.70
C ARG A 193 17.23 -1.88 -6.75
N PRO A 194 17.46 -1.20 -7.90
CA PRO A 194 18.43 -1.68 -8.88
C PRO A 194 19.86 -1.78 -8.34
N GLN A 195 20.24 -0.92 -7.39
CA GLN A 195 21.56 -0.96 -6.76
C GLN A 195 21.67 -2.13 -5.78
N THR A 196 20.63 -2.38 -4.99
CA THR A 196 20.56 -3.56 -4.10
C THR A 196 20.59 -4.86 -4.92
N ASP A 197 19.82 -4.93 -6.01
CA ASP A 197 19.81 -6.05 -6.96
C ASP A 197 21.19 -6.27 -7.59
N ALA A 198 21.86 -5.20 -8.03
CA ALA A 198 23.19 -5.27 -8.63
C ALA A 198 24.24 -5.78 -7.63
N ALA A 199 24.19 -5.31 -6.38
CA ALA A 199 25.07 -5.78 -5.32
C ALA A 199 24.84 -7.27 -5.03
N TYR A 200 23.58 -7.70 -4.91
CA TYR A 200 23.23 -9.11 -4.73
C TYR A 200 23.69 -9.98 -5.91
N SER A 201 23.47 -9.53 -7.15
CA SER A 201 23.91 -10.25 -8.35
C SER A 201 25.43 -10.45 -8.36
N LEU A 202 26.19 -9.43 -7.93
CA LEU A 202 27.63 -9.54 -7.83
C LEU A 202 28.05 -10.53 -6.72
N VAL A 203 27.38 -10.51 -5.57
CA VAL A 203 27.59 -11.49 -4.48
C VAL A 203 27.36 -12.92 -4.99
N CYS A 204 26.26 -13.18 -5.70
CA CYS A 204 25.98 -14.50 -6.29
C CYS A 204 27.09 -14.94 -7.26
N ARG A 205 27.63 -14.03 -8.06
CA ARG A 205 28.76 -14.33 -8.97
C ARG A 205 30.02 -14.70 -8.20
N TYR A 206 30.33 -14.00 -7.11
CA TYR A 206 31.48 -14.35 -6.26
C TYR A 206 31.30 -15.71 -5.59
N ILE A 207 30.10 -16.02 -5.08
CA ILE A 207 29.80 -17.33 -4.48
C ILE A 207 30.01 -18.46 -5.50
N LEU A 208 29.46 -18.32 -6.71
CA LEU A 208 29.63 -19.31 -7.78
C LEU A 208 31.10 -19.44 -8.21
N ALA A 209 31.81 -18.32 -8.35
CA ALA A 209 33.23 -18.34 -8.67
C ALA A 209 34.06 -19.04 -7.58
N SER A 210 33.77 -18.79 -6.31
CA SER A 210 34.43 -19.46 -5.18
C SER A 210 34.09 -20.94 -5.10
N TYR A 211 32.85 -21.34 -5.38
CA TYR A 211 32.44 -22.75 -5.47
C TYR A 211 33.21 -23.50 -6.56
N LEU A 212 33.29 -22.92 -7.76
CA LEU A 212 33.98 -23.54 -8.90
C LEU A 212 35.49 -23.61 -8.72
N ASN A 213 36.07 -22.68 -7.95
CA ASN A 213 37.51 -22.60 -7.69
C ASN A 213 37.87 -22.93 -6.23
N ALA A 214 37.05 -23.76 -5.57
CA ALA A 214 37.29 -24.16 -4.19
C ALA A 214 38.63 -24.91 -4.08
N ALA A 215 39.43 -24.57 -3.07
CA ALA A 215 40.77 -25.16 -2.88
C ALA A 215 40.74 -26.53 -2.19
N SER A 216 39.64 -26.85 -1.50
CA SER A 216 39.42 -28.14 -0.83
C SER A 216 37.96 -28.58 -0.95
N ASP A 217 37.72 -29.86 -0.69
CA ASP A 217 36.37 -30.44 -0.71
C ASP A 217 35.49 -29.88 0.42
N GLU A 218 36.08 -29.52 1.57
CA GLU A 218 35.38 -28.87 2.67
C GLU A 218 34.88 -27.47 2.28
N ASP A 219 35.71 -26.69 1.59
CA ASP A 219 35.31 -25.37 1.09
C ASP A 219 34.21 -25.48 0.03
N ARG A 220 34.34 -26.47 -0.86
CA ARG A 220 33.32 -26.76 -1.88
C ARG A 220 31.98 -27.12 -1.23
N ALA A 221 31.98 -28.01 -0.23
CA ALA A 221 30.77 -28.43 0.49
C ALA A 221 30.12 -27.28 1.27
N MET A 222 30.91 -26.38 1.87
CA MET A 222 30.41 -25.17 2.52
C MET A 222 29.68 -24.24 1.52
N PHE A 223 30.26 -24.01 0.34
CA PHE A 223 29.61 -23.18 -0.68
C PHE A 223 28.36 -23.85 -1.27
N GLU A 224 28.37 -25.18 -1.45
CA GLU A 224 27.19 -25.94 -1.88
C GLU A 224 26.03 -25.80 -0.89
N LEU A 225 26.32 -25.96 0.41
CA LEU A 225 25.33 -25.75 1.46
C LEU A 225 24.80 -24.30 1.51
N LEU A 226 25.66 -23.31 1.25
CA LEU A 226 25.23 -21.91 1.14
C LEU A 226 24.27 -21.74 -0.05
N ILE A 227 24.63 -22.26 -1.23
CA ILE A 227 23.79 -22.20 -2.44
C ILE A 227 22.43 -22.85 -2.19
N ASP A 228 22.40 -24.02 -1.56
CA ASP A 228 21.14 -24.73 -1.23
C ASP A 228 20.25 -23.91 -0.29
N ARG A 229 20.83 -23.28 0.73
CA ARG A 229 20.08 -22.41 1.65
C ARG A 229 19.55 -21.16 0.94
N MET A 230 20.36 -20.55 0.05
CA MET A 230 19.93 -19.41 -0.76
C MET A 230 18.80 -19.78 -1.72
N ASN A 231 18.87 -20.96 -2.34
CA ASN A 231 17.81 -21.48 -3.21
C ASN A 231 16.53 -21.76 -2.43
N LYS A 232 16.63 -22.32 -1.23
CA LYS A 232 15.48 -22.51 -0.34
C LYS A 232 14.76 -21.17 -0.06
N VAL A 233 15.52 -20.11 0.28
CA VAL A 233 14.95 -18.76 0.46
C VAL A 233 14.29 -18.24 -0.83
N THR A 234 14.90 -18.48 -1.98
CA THR A 234 14.32 -18.12 -3.29
C THR A 234 12.98 -18.84 -3.53
N HIS A 235 12.89 -20.14 -3.23
CA HIS A 235 11.65 -20.91 -3.33
C HIS A 235 10.57 -20.43 -2.37
N GLU A 236 10.92 -20.20 -1.11
CA GLU A 236 10.01 -19.68 -0.08
C GLU A 236 9.45 -18.30 -0.50
N THR A 237 10.31 -17.40 -0.97
CA THR A 237 9.91 -16.08 -1.47
C THR A 237 8.97 -16.18 -2.67
N ARG A 238 9.25 -17.10 -3.60
CA ARG A 238 8.39 -17.36 -4.76
C ARG A 238 7.01 -17.84 -4.32
N ASN A 239 6.95 -18.74 -3.35
CA ASN A 239 5.71 -19.25 -2.79
C ASN A 239 4.91 -18.14 -2.11
N THR A 240 5.55 -17.31 -1.28
CA THR A 240 4.92 -16.13 -0.65
C THR A 240 4.37 -15.16 -1.70
N HIS A 241 5.15 -14.81 -2.72
CA HIS A 241 4.70 -13.93 -3.79
C HIS A 241 3.48 -14.51 -4.54
N ASN A 242 3.50 -15.80 -4.87
CA ASN A 242 2.39 -16.46 -5.56
C ASN A 242 1.13 -16.53 -4.69
N ALA A 243 1.26 -16.78 -3.39
CA ALA A 243 0.15 -16.74 -2.43
C ALA A 243 -0.47 -15.33 -2.37
N MET A 244 0.36 -14.29 -2.27
CA MET A 244 -0.11 -12.90 -2.30
C MET A 244 -0.86 -12.55 -3.59
N LEU A 245 -0.46 -13.09 -4.74
CA LEU A 245 -1.18 -12.91 -6.00
C LEU A 245 -2.49 -13.69 -6.05
N ALA A 246 -2.54 -14.89 -5.47
CA ALA A 246 -3.76 -15.69 -5.39
C ALA A 246 -4.82 -15.00 -4.53
N ASP A 247 -4.43 -14.44 -3.38
CA ASP A 247 -5.34 -13.72 -2.48
C ASP A 247 -5.88 -12.41 -3.09
N ARG A 248 -5.12 -11.82 -4.04
CA ARG A 248 -5.53 -10.63 -4.78
C ARG A 248 -6.45 -10.94 -5.97
N LYS A 249 -6.61 -12.20 -6.37
CA LYS A 249 -7.59 -12.55 -7.40
C LYS A 249 -9.00 -12.46 -6.80
N PRO A 250 -9.95 -11.80 -7.48
CA PRO A 250 -11.34 -11.81 -7.07
C PRO A 250 -11.82 -13.27 -6.91
N LYS A 251 -12.45 -13.60 -5.78
CA LYS A 251 -12.99 -14.95 -5.53
C LYS A 251 -14.14 -15.34 -6.46
N ASP A 252 -14.66 -14.40 -7.24
CA ASP A 252 -15.59 -14.65 -8.34
C ASP A 252 -14.94 -14.37 -9.70
N PRO A 253 -14.76 -15.38 -10.56
CA PRO A 253 -14.49 -15.13 -11.96
C PRO A 253 -15.72 -14.41 -12.53
N LYS A 254 -15.56 -13.13 -12.93
CA LYS A 254 -16.57 -12.47 -13.76
C LYS A 254 -16.84 -13.39 -14.94
N LYS A 255 -18.06 -13.94 -15.02
CA LYS A 255 -18.58 -14.70 -16.17
C LYS A 255 -18.13 -13.98 -17.45
N PRO A 256 -17.55 -14.69 -18.44
CA PRO A 256 -17.24 -14.07 -19.72
C PRO A 256 -18.51 -13.37 -20.22
N LYS A 257 -18.41 -12.07 -20.52
CA LYS A 257 -19.49 -11.40 -21.24
C LYS A 257 -19.57 -12.10 -22.60
N GLU A 258 -20.71 -12.72 -22.88
CA GLU A 258 -21.00 -13.25 -24.20
C GLU A 258 -20.69 -12.18 -25.26
N PRO A 259 -20.06 -12.54 -26.39
CA PRO A 259 -19.83 -11.59 -27.47
C PRO A 259 -21.17 -11.02 -27.89
N LYS A 260 -21.29 -9.68 -27.89
CA LYS A 260 -22.46 -9.04 -28.51
C LYS A 260 -22.44 -9.38 -29.99
N ASP A 261 -23.53 -9.96 -30.49
CA ASP A 261 -23.73 -10.22 -31.90
C ASP A 261 -23.44 -8.95 -32.74
N PRO A 262 -22.75 -9.08 -33.90
CA PRO A 262 -22.51 -7.96 -34.78
C PRO A 262 -23.83 -7.39 -35.27
N LYS A 263 -24.04 -6.07 -35.09
CA LYS A 263 -25.16 -5.38 -35.72
C LYS A 263 -25.01 -5.45 -37.24
N ASP A 264 -26.08 -5.86 -37.92
CA ASP A 264 -26.18 -5.90 -39.38
C ASP A 264 -25.75 -4.56 -40.02
N PRO A 265 -25.04 -4.59 -41.16
CA PRO A 265 -24.67 -3.39 -41.88
C PRO A 265 -25.91 -2.73 -42.47
N LYS A 266 -26.13 -1.45 -42.16
CA LYS A 266 -27.14 -0.61 -42.83
C LYS A 266 -26.83 -0.53 -44.33
N GLN A 267 -27.85 -0.79 -45.16
CA GLN A 267 -27.79 -0.62 -46.60
C GLN A 267 -27.39 0.82 -47.01
N PRO A 268 -26.63 1.01 -48.11
CA PRO A 268 -26.30 2.33 -48.63
C PRO A 268 -27.54 2.99 -49.24
N LYS A 269 -27.74 4.28 -49.00
CA LYS A 269 -28.74 5.09 -49.73
C LYS A 269 -28.14 5.54 -51.06
N ASP A 270 -28.89 5.31 -52.15
CA ASP A 270 -28.54 5.76 -53.50
C ASP A 270 -28.50 7.30 -53.64
N PRO A 271 -27.68 7.83 -54.58
CA PRO A 271 -27.37 9.25 -54.67
C PRO A 271 -28.30 9.99 -55.64
N LYS A 272 -28.74 11.21 -55.28
CA LYS A 272 -29.26 12.20 -56.25
C LYS A 272 -28.24 13.32 -56.47
N LYS A 273 -27.88 13.49 -57.74
CA LYS A 273 -26.99 14.48 -58.38
C LYS A 273 -27.64 15.89 -58.45
N PRO A 274 -26.93 16.95 -58.90
CA PRO A 274 -27.04 18.31 -58.36
C PRO A 274 -27.57 19.35 -59.37
N GLU A 275 -28.02 20.49 -58.87
CA GLU A 275 -28.05 21.77 -59.58
C GLU A 275 -27.43 22.77 -58.59
N GLY A 276 -26.38 23.54 -58.85
CA GLY A 276 -25.85 24.04 -60.11
C GLY A 276 -26.01 25.57 -60.10
N GLY A 277 -24.91 26.29 -59.86
CA GLY A 277 -24.76 27.70 -60.25
C GLY A 277 -24.52 28.68 -59.10
N GLY A 278 -23.40 29.41 -59.18
CA GLY A 278 -23.16 30.62 -58.40
C GLY A 278 -21.70 30.83 -58.05
N ASP A 279 -20.97 31.46 -58.97
CA ASP A 279 -19.58 31.91 -58.84
C ASP A 279 -19.32 32.78 -57.60
N ASP A 280 -18.14 32.66 -56.99
CA ASP A 280 -17.18 33.77 -57.01
C ASP A 280 -15.86 33.43 -56.30
N ILE A 281 -14.78 33.71 -57.01
CA ILE A 281 -13.39 33.68 -56.56
C ILE A 281 -13.09 35.05 -55.91
N GLN A 282 -12.55 35.09 -54.69
CA GLN A 282 -11.39 35.93 -54.30
C GLN A 282 -11.03 35.80 -52.80
N LEU A 283 -9.80 35.32 -52.55
CA LEU A 283 -8.91 35.62 -51.40
C LEU A 283 -8.28 37.02 -51.62
N PRO A 284 -7.51 37.67 -50.69
CA PRO A 284 -7.10 37.32 -49.31
C PRO A 284 -7.05 38.50 -48.28
N SER A 285 -6.67 38.15 -47.02
CA SER A 285 -5.84 38.91 -46.05
C SER A 285 -6.29 40.25 -45.45
N GLU A 286 -6.37 40.30 -44.10
CA GLU A 286 -6.00 41.47 -43.28
C GLU A 286 -5.80 41.05 -41.78
N PRO A 287 -5.13 41.84 -40.90
CA PRO A 287 -3.77 41.56 -40.41
C PRO A 287 -3.63 41.51 -38.86
N PRO A 288 -2.43 41.17 -38.29
CA PRO A 288 -2.25 41.09 -36.84
C PRO A 288 -1.90 42.45 -36.21
N LYS A 289 -2.47 42.76 -35.03
CA LYS A 289 -2.08 43.92 -34.20
C LYS A 289 -1.26 43.48 -32.99
N LYS A 290 -0.11 44.16 -32.80
CA LYS A 290 0.80 44.12 -31.64
C LYS A 290 0.57 45.35 -30.72
N PRO A 291 1.15 45.37 -29.51
CA PRO A 291 0.82 46.30 -28.42
C PRO A 291 1.67 47.58 -28.40
N ASP A 292 1.18 48.64 -27.74
CA ASP A 292 1.80 49.30 -26.57
C ASP A 292 1.19 50.69 -26.28
N GLY A 293 1.14 51.05 -24.99
CA GLY A 293 1.25 52.45 -24.55
C GLY A 293 0.26 52.94 -23.49
N GLN A 294 0.60 52.79 -22.20
CA GLN A 294 0.66 53.89 -21.24
C GLN A 294 1.53 53.54 -20.04
#